data_AF-A0A958NB95-F1
#
_entry.id   AF-A0A958NB95-F1
#
_cell.length_a   1.000
_cell.length_b   1.000
_cell.length_c   1.000
_cell.angle_alpha   90.00
_cell.angle_beta   90.00
_cell.angle_gamma   90.00
#
_symmetry.space_group_name_H-M   'P 1'
#
loop_
_entity.id
_entity.type
_entity.pdbx_description
1 polymer ?
#
loop_
_entity_poly.entity_id
_entity_poly.type
_entity_poly.pdbx_seq_one_letter_code
_entity_poly.pdbx_strand_id
1 'polypeptide(L)'
;MPSIIGHSLAGAVASKLGLNKFANLNLIKLTLLSVIAANLPDIDVIFHHLGWDSFEALAHRNFFHSVFFALIASPIFAIAFYRKENSIIKAQLTVYFIVVTLSHSLLDMLTEGV
;
A
#
# COMPACT_ATOMS: atom_id res chain seq x y z
N MET A 1 -8.64 7.21 -13.12
CA MET A 1 -8.31 5.87 -12.63
C MET A 1 -6.93 5.55 -13.13
N PRO A 2 -5.90 5.75 -12.31
CA PRO A 2 -4.66 5.05 -12.58
C PRO A 2 -5.01 3.57 -12.62
N SER A 3 -4.63 2.89 -13.69
CA SER A 3 -4.86 1.45 -13.75
C SER A 3 -4.06 0.76 -12.63
N ILE A 4 -4.44 -0.47 -12.27
CA ILE A 4 -3.62 -1.38 -11.44
C ILE A 4 -2.13 -1.35 -11.87
N ILE A 5 -1.85 -1.18 -13.16
CA ILE A 5 -0.49 -1.06 -13.70
C ILE A 5 0.22 0.22 -13.21
N GLY A 6 -0.48 1.36 -13.15
CA GLY A 6 0.05 2.64 -12.67
C GLY A 6 0.41 2.60 -11.19
N HIS A 7 -0.47 2.06 -10.34
CA HIS A 7 -0.18 1.88 -8.91
C HIS A 7 0.94 0.88 -8.66
N SER A 8 0.95 -0.23 -9.41
CA SER A 8 2.04 -1.21 -9.38
C SER A 8 3.39 -0.58 -9.75
N LEU A 9 3.43 0.28 -10.77
CA LEU A 9 4.64 0.99 -11.17
C LEU A 9 5.11 1.94 -10.04
N ALA A 10 4.20 2.67 -9.41
CA ALA A 10 4.54 3.56 -8.28
C ALA A 10 5.17 2.78 -7.12
N GLY A 11 4.61 1.62 -6.76
CA GLY A 11 5.18 0.71 -5.76
C GLY A 11 6.57 0.19 -6.15
N ALA A 12 6.77 -0.19 -7.41
CA ALA A 12 8.05 -0.68 -7.91
C ALA A 12 9.14 0.42 -7.99
N VAL A 13 8.76 1.66 -8.26
CA VAL A 13 9.68 2.80 -8.21
C VAL A 13 10.04 3.12 -6.77
N ALA A 14 9.06 3.12 -5.85
CA ALA A 14 9.29 3.35 -4.43
C ALA A 14 10.31 2.35 -3.84
N SER A 15 10.26 1.08 -4.24
CA SER A 15 11.20 0.06 -3.74
C SER A 15 12.63 0.34 -4.18
N LYS A 16 12.83 0.83 -5.41
CA LYS A 16 14.14 1.25 -5.92
C LYS A 16 14.66 2.51 -5.22
N LEU A 17 13.79 3.48 -4.91
CA LEU A 17 14.19 4.68 -4.16
C LEU A 17 14.53 4.36 -2.70
N GLY A 18 13.87 3.36 -2.11
CA GLY A 18 14.15 2.87 -0.77
C GLY A 18 15.46 2.08 -0.63
N LEU A 19 16.12 1.71 -1.74
CA LEU A 19 17.30 0.84 -1.74
C LEU A 19 18.45 1.35 -0.87
N ASN A 20 18.71 2.67 -0.85
CA ASN A 20 19.79 3.21 -0.02
C ASN A 20 19.54 3.02 1.48
N LYS A 21 18.26 3.01 1.89
CA LYS A 21 17.85 2.83 3.29
C LYS A 21 17.71 1.36 3.67
N PHE A 22 17.43 0.50 2.70
CA PHE A 22 17.11 -0.92 2.88
C PHE A 22 18.04 -1.84 2.09
N ALA A 23 19.31 -1.44 1.88
CA ALA A 23 20.26 -2.12 1.00
C ALA A 23 20.50 -3.60 1.36
N ASN A 24 20.31 -3.97 2.64
CA ASN A 24 20.46 -5.33 3.13
C ASN A 24 19.22 -6.22 2.91
N LEU A 25 18.10 -5.65 2.45
CA LEU A 25 16.87 -6.40 2.20
C LEU A 25 16.88 -6.97 0.77
N ASN A 26 16.19 -8.09 0.60
CA ASN A 26 15.98 -8.67 -0.73
C ASN A 26 15.11 -7.73 -1.58
N LEU A 27 15.70 -7.16 -2.65
CA LEU A 27 15.04 -6.20 -3.54
C LEU A 27 13.79 -6.78 -4.22
N ILE A 28 13.83 -8.05 -4.65
CA ILE A 28 12.68 -8.69 -5.30
C ILE A 28 11.51 -8.75 -4.32
N LYS A 29 11.78 -9.18 -3.09
CA LYS A 29 10.78 -9.23 -2.02
C LYS A 29 10.22 -7.84 -1.69
N LEU A 30 11.07 -6.83 -1.51
CA LEU A 30 10.63 -5.47 -1.24
C LEU A 30 9.77 -4.92 -2.37
N THR A 31 10.16 -5.17 -3.62
CA THR A 31 9.43 -4.72 -4.81
C THR A 31 8.06 -5.37 -4.89
N LEU A 32 7.96 -6.70 -4.76
CA LEU A 32 6.68 -7.41 -4.76
C LEU A 32 5.74 -6.91 -3.66
N LEU A 33 6.26 -6.73 -2.44
CA LEU A 33 5.47 -6.20 -1.33
C LEU A 33 5.04 -4.75 -1.54
N SER A 34 5.86 -3.93 -2.20
CA SER A 34 5.51 -2.55 -2.51
C SER A 34 4.44 -2.45 -3.58
N VAL A 35 4.48 -3.34 -4.59
CA VAL A 35 3.42 -3.47 -5.59
C VAL A 35 2.11 -3.88 -4.91
N ILE A 36 2.14 -4.89 -4.03
CA ILE A 36 0.94 -5.32 -3.30
C ILE A 36 0.41 -4.18 -2.41
N ALA A 37 1.27 -3.52 -1.65
CA ALA A 37 0.86 -2.42 -0.77
C ALA A 37 0.24 -1.24 -1.55
N ALA A 38 0.78 -0.92 -2.73
CA ALA A 38 0.27 0.15 -3.59
C ALA A 38 -1.09 -0.16 -4.23
N ASN A 39 -1.51 -1.42 -4.31
CA ASN A 39 -2.83 -1.83 -4.82
C ASN A 39 -3.75 -2.33 -3.69
N LEU A 40 -3.30 -2.30 -2.43
CA LEU A 40 -4.10 -2.77 -1.31
C LEU A 40 -5.41 -1.98 -1.13
N PRO A 41 -5.47 -0.66 -1.41
CA PRO A 41 -6.73 0.08 -1.32
C PRO A 41 -7.84 -0.41 -2.27
N ASP A 42 -7.48 -0.89 -3.47
CA ASP A 42 -8.41 -1.41 -4.49
C ASP A 42 -9.08 -2.75 -4.13
N ILE A 43 -8.71 -3.36 -3.01
CA ILE A 43 -9.32 -4.63 -2.59
C ILE A 43 -10.82 -4.48 -2.29
N ASP A 44 -11.30 -3.25 -2.11
CA ASP A 44 -12.70 -2.91 -1.93
C ASP A 44 -13.59 -3.28 -3.13
N VAL A 45 -13.03 -3.32 -4.33
CA VAL A 45 -13.71 -3.83 -5.54
C VAL A 45 -14.20 -5.27 -5.37
N ILE A 46 -13.47 -6.09 -4.61
CA ILE A 46 -13.90 -7.47 -4.33
C ILE A 46 -15.12 -7.47 -3.41
N PHE A 47 -15.14 -6.62 -2.37
CA PHE A 47 -16.28 -6.51 -1.45
C PHE A 47 -17.52 -5.97 -2.17
N HIS A 48 -17.34 -5.05 -3.11
CA HIS A 48 -18.39 -4.58 -4.01
C HIS A 48 -18.98 -5.75 -4.83
N HIS A 49 -18.14 -6.56 -5.47
CA HIS A 49 -18.60 -7.73 -6.24
C HIS A 49 -19.28 -8.82 -5.41
N LEU A 50 -18.97 -8.93 -4.11
CA LEU A 50 -19.61 -9.88 -3.20
C LEU A 50 -20.98 -9.39 -2.68
N GLY A 51 -21.46 -8.22 -3.12
CA GLY A 51 -22.75 -7.67 -2.73
C GLY A 51 -22.76 -7.07 -1.32
N TRP A 52 -21.60 -6.67 -0.79
CA TRP A 52 -21.48 -5.96 0.50
C TRP A 52 -21.63 -4.44 0.36
N ASP A 53 -22.33 -4.00 -0.68
CA ASP A 53 -22.60 -2.59 -1.00
C ASP A 53 -23.37 -1.86 0.08
N SER A 54 -24.11 -2.61 0.91
CA SER A 54 -24.84 -2.08 2.06
C SER A 54 -23.93 -1.57 3.18
N PHE A 55 -22.63 -1.91 3.18
CA PHE A 55 -21.64 -1.30 4.07
C PHE A 55 -21.06 -0.05 3.42
N GLU A 56 -21.80 1.06 3.45
CA GLU A 56 -21.36 2.37 2.90
C GLU A 56 -19.96 2.79 3.37
N ALA A 57 -19.58 2.40 4.59
CA ALA A 57 -18.24 2.64 5.15
C ALA A 57 -17.12 1.85 4.44
N LEU A 58 -17.40 0.64 3.95
CA LEU A 58 -16.44 -0.25 3.28
C LEU A 58 -16.50 -0.17 1.74
N ALA A 59 -17.67 0.14 1.17
CA ALA A 59 -17.97 -0.12 -0.24
C ALA A 59 -17.65 1.02 -1.22
N HIS A 60 -17.35 2.24 -0.76
CA HIS A 60 -17.11 3.39 -1.65
C HIS A 60 -15.84 4.12 -1.29
N ARG A 61 -14.65 3.64 -1.71
CA ARG A 61 -13.33 4.30 -1.59
C ARG A 61 -12.96 4.86 -0.20
N ASN A 62 -13.78 4.67 0.83
CA ASN A 62 -13.75 5.49 2.02
C ASN A 62 -12.76 4.90 3.01
N PHE A 63 -13.01 3.68 3.48
CA PHE A 63 -12.15 3.05 4.47
C PHE A 63 -10.77 2.73 3.89
N PHE A 64 -10.71 2.04 2.75
CA PHE A 64 -9.46 1.52 2.20
C PHE A 64 -8.53 2.60 1.63
N HIS A 65 -9.06 3.74 1.18
CA HIS A 65 -8.23 4.85 0.70
C HIS A 65 -7.92 5.88 1.80
N SER A 66 -8.35 5.62 3.05
CA SER A 66 -8.10 6.51 4.18
C SER A 66 -6.68 6.41 4.72
N VAL A 67 -6.22 7.51 5.32
CA VAL A 67 -4.97 7.55 6.10
C VAL A 67 -5.02 6.55 7.26
N PHE A 68 -6.19 6.35 7.87
CA PHE A 68 -6.38 5.41 8.96
C PHE A 68 -6.08 3.97 8.53
N PHE A 69 -6.58 3.55 7.37
CA PHE A 69 -6.26 2.24 6.81
C PHE A 69 -4.76 2.08 6.56
N ALA A 70 -4.12 3.06 5.93
CA ALA A 70 -2.67 3.03 5.70
C ALA A 70 -1.86 2.90 7.01
N LEU A 71 -2.28 3.59 8.08
CA LEU A 71 -1.63 3.53 9.39
C LEU A 71 -1.77 2.17 10.09
N ILE A 72 -2.83 1.41 9.82
CA ILE A 72 -3.05 0.09 10.41
C ILE A 72 -2.46 -1.02 9.53
N ALA A 73 -2.70 -0.98 8.23
CA ALA A 73 -2.27 -2.03 7.31
C ALA A 73 -0.74 -2.10 7.21
N SER A 74 -0.07 -0.96 7.13
CA SER A 74 1.39 -0.87 6.94
C SER A 74 2.23 -1.52 8.07
N PRO A 75 1.98 -1.28 9.37
CA PRO A 75 2.71 -1.98 10.43
C PRO A 75 2.41 -3.48 10.45
N ILE A 76 1.17 -3.89 10.17
CA ILE A 76 0.83 -5.31 10.02
C ILE A 76 1.66 -5.93 8.90
N PHE A 77 1.78 -5.25 7.76
CA PHE A 77 2.58 -5.68 6.61
C PHE A 77 4.07 -5.80 6.96
N ALA A 78 4.66 -4.77 7.56
CA ALA A 78 6.05 -4.76 7.98
C ALA A 78 6.36 -5.89 8.97
N ILE A 79 5.51 -6.08 9.98
CA ILE A 79 5.67 -7.14 10.98
C ILE A 79 5.49 -8.51 10.35
N ALA A 80 4.45 -8.71 9.52
CA ALA A 80 4.12 -10.01 8.94
C ALA A 80 5.23 -10.51 8.00
N PHE A 81 5.80 -9.63 7.18
CA PHE A 81 6.75 -10.02 6.13
C PHE A 81 8.22 -9.83 6.51
N TYR A 82 8.55 -9.00 7.50
CA TYR A 82 9.93 -8.74 7.96
C TYR A 82 10.15 -9.13 9.43
N ARG A 83 9.56 -10.26 9.84
CA ARG A 83 9.60 -10.80 11.22
C ARG A 83 11.01 -10.90 11.80
N LYS A 84 11.98 -11.34 10.97
CA LYS A 84 13.38 -11.60 11.35
C LYS A 84 14.24 -10.33 11.47
N GLU A 85 13.76 -9.20 10.95
CA GLU A 85 14.47 -7.93 11.06
C GLU A 85 14.36 -7.36 12.48
N ASN A 86 15.22 -6.40 12.79
CA ASN A 86 15.15 -5.69 14.07
C ASN A 86 13.96 -4.70 14.09
N SER A 87 13.61 -4.21 15.29
CA SER A 87 12.47 -3.30 15.48
C SER A 87 12.65 -1.95 14.77
N ILE A 88 13.90 -1.47 14.60
CA ILE A 88 14.20 -0.22 13.91
C ILE A 88 13.87 -0.35 12.42
N ILE A 89 14.32 -1.43 11.77
CA ILE A 89 14.04 -1.73 10.37
C ILE A 89 12.53 -1.90 10.16
N LYS A 90 11.83 -2.60 11.07
CA LYS A 90 10.36 -2.72 11.00
C LYS A 90 9.68 -1.36 11.08
N ALA A 91 10.08 -0.48 11.99
CA ALA A 91 9.52 0.86 12.10
C ALA A 91 9.77 1.69 10.82
N GLN A 92 10.96 1.60 10.24
CA GLN A 92 11.28 2.25 8.96
C GLN A 92 10.46 1.69 7.80
N LEU A 93 10.26 0.38 7.75
CA LEU A 93 9.41 -0.29 6.76
C LEU A 93 7.94 0.07 6.94
N THR A 94 7.46 0.24 8.17
CA THR A 94 6.10 0.73 8.45
C THR A 94 5.90 2.10 7.82
N VAL A 95 6.80 3.06 8.09
CA VAL A 95 6.72 4.40 7.49
C VAL A 95 6.79 4.33 5.97
N TYR A 96 7.68 3.49 5.43
CA TYR A 96 7.78 3.26 4.00
C TYR A 96 6.46 2.73 3.40
N PHE A 97 5.86 1.69 3.98
CA PHE A 97 4.60 1.13 3.48
C PHE A 97 3.42 2.08 3.65
N ILE A 98 3.41 2.95 4.66
CA ILE A 98 2.40 4.03 4.78
C ILE A 98 2.47 4.93 3.55
N VAL A 99 3.67 5.40 3.19
CA VAL A 99 3.87 6.26 2.01
C VAL A 99 3.48 5.56 0.73
N VAL A 100 3.88 4.29 0.56
CA VAL A 100 3.51 3.49 -0.62
C VAL A 100 2.00 3.30 -0.72
N THR A 101 1.31 3.00 0.37
CA THR A 101 -0.15 2.80 0.39
C THR A 101 -0.87 4.12 0.10
N LEU A 102 -0.42 5.24 0.70
CA LEU A 102 -0.99 6.56 0.44
C LEU A 102 -0.72 7.08 -0.97
N SER A 103 0.33 6.59 -1.65
CA SER A 103 0.60 6.94 -3.05
C SER A 103 -0.56 6.53 -3.96
N HIS A 104 -1.30 5.49 -3.59
CA HIS A 104 -2.52 5.08 -4.28
C HIS A 104 -3.56 6.19 -4.27
N SER A 105 -4.04 6.58 -3.08
CA SER A 105 -5.04 7.63 -2.91
C SER A 105 -4.59 8.96 -3.55
N LEU A 106 -3.29 9.27 -3.47
CA LEU A 106 -2.74 10.48 -4.09
C LEU A 106 -2.83 10.42 -5.63
N LEU A 107 -2.50 9.29 -6.24
CA LEU A 107 -2.58 9.11 -7.69
C LEU A 107 -4.04 9.15 -8.19
N ASP A 108 -4.99 8.63 -7.42
CA ASP A 108 -6.41 8.74 -7.74
C ASP A 108 -6.87 10.18 -7.74
N MET A 109 -6.54 10.93 -6.68
CA MET A 109 -6.87 12.36 -6.58
C MET A 109 -6.29 13.16 -7.77
N LEU A 110 -5.08 12.83 -8.21
CA LEU A 110 -4.41 13.52 -9.32
C LEU A 110 -4.97 13.18 -10.70
N THR A 111 -5.64 12.04 -10.86
CA THR A 111 -6.06 11.55 -12.18
C THR A 111 -7.57 11.52 -12.39
N GLU A 112 -8.36 11.55 -11.33
CA GLU A 112 -9.83 11.59 -11.43
C GLU A 112 -10.46 12.93 -11.14
N GLY A 113 -9.73 13.88 -10.54
CA GLY A 113 -10.38 15.08 -10.03
C GLY A 113 -11.35 14.76 -8.89
N VAL A 114 -11.65 15.78 -8.10
CA VAL A 114 -12.61 15.71 -6.98
C VAL A 114 -14.02 15.45 -7.50
#